data_AF-A0A392QH50-F1
#
_entry.id   AF-A0A392QH50-F1
#
_cell.length_a   1.000
_cell.length_b   1.000
_cell.length_c   1.000
_cell.angle_alpha   90.00
_cell.angle_beta   90.00
_cell.angle_gamma   90.00
#
_symmetry.space_group_name_H-M   'P 1'
#
loop_
_entity.id
_entity.type
_entity.pdbx_description
1 polymer ?
#
loop_
_entity_poly.entity_id
_entity_poly.type
_entity_poly.pdbx_seq_one_letter_code
_entity_poly.pdbx_strand_id
1 'polypeptide(L)' 'ELKLKDSCAKLTLISRRCTRRLGTRMWRRGANFEGDTANFIETEQLLELEEFKFSFLQVLFYINEYLTPVFPFDSFSLQ' A
#
# COMPACT_ATOMS: atom_id res chain seq x y z
N GLU A 1 -6.76 -0.98 26.24
CA GLU A 1 -6.28 0.40 26.41
C GLU A 1 -4.86 0.36 26.91
N LEU A 2 -3.97 1.20 26.36
CA LEU A 2 -2.61 1.38 26.87
C LEU A 2 -2.62 2.57 27.83
N LYS A 3 -2.11 2.40 29.04
CA LYS A 3 -1.94 3.50 30.00
C LYS A 3 -0.53 4.05 29.87
N LEU A 4 -0.42 5.34 29.58
CA LEU A 4 0.85 6.02 29.37
C LEU A 4 0.96 7.14 30.41
N LYS A 5 1.83 6.97 31.41
CA LYS A 5 1.98 7.92 32.53
C LYS A 5 0.62 8.39 33.09
N ASP A 6 -0.24 7.42 33.43
CA ASP A 6 -1.58 7.62 33.98
C ASP A 6 -2.64 8.25 33.06
N SER A 7 -2.29 8.65 31.83
CA SER A 7 -3.23 9.10 30.80
C SER A 7 -3.73 7.94 29.93
N CYS A 8 -4.98 8.04 29.46
CA CYS A 8 -5.56 7.03 28.57
C CYS A 8 -5.07 7.28 27.13
N ALA A 9 -4.38 6.29 26.56
CA ALA A 9 -3.90 6.33 25.18
C ALA A 9 -4.61 5.28 24.33
N LYS A 10 -5.15 5.72 23.20
CA LYS A 10 -5.74 4.86 22.18
C LYS A 10 -4.86 4.85 20.94
N LEU A 11 -4.29 3.69 20.66
CA LEU A 11 -3.52 3.44 19.44
C LEU A 11 -4.42 2.71 18.44
N THR A 12 -4.56 3.26 17.25
CA THR A 12 -5.26 2.63 16.13
C THR A 12 -4.27 2.43 14.99
N LEU A 13 -4.21 1.21 14.45
CA LEU A 13 -3.41 0.87 13.28
C LEU A 13 -4.34 0.62 12.10
N ILE A 14 -4.18 1.41 11.04
CA ILE A 14 -4.95 1.26 9.80
C ILE A 14 -3.96 0.87 8.70
N SER A 15 -4.25 -0.19 7.95
CA SER A 15 -3.49 -0.53 6.74
C SER A 15 -4.42 -0.49 5.54
N ARG A 16 -4.01 0.24 4.50
CA ARG A 16 -4.76 0.42 3.25
C ARG A 16 -3.94 -0.11 2.09
N ARG A 17 -4.55 -0.98 1.29
CA ARG A 17 -3.97 -1.47 0.03
C ARG A 17 -4.53 -0.66 -1.14
N CYS A 18 -3.65 -0.18 -2.02
CA CYS A 18 -4.07 0.49 -3.24
C CYS A 18 -4.72 -0.48 -4.23
N THR A 19 -5.82 -0.02 -4.84
CA THR A 19 -6.56 -0.76 -5.89
C THR A 19 -6.35 -0.19 -7.29
N ARG A 20 -5.58 0.90 -7.45
CA ARG A 20 -5.32 1.53 -8.77
C ARG A 20 -4.70 0.58 -9.78
N ARG A 21 -3.84 -0.34 -9.32
CA ARG A 21 -3.23 -1.37 -10.16
C ARG A 21 -3.32 -2.74 -9.49
N LEU A 22 -4.39 -3.47 -9.75
CA LEU A 22 -4.58 -4.84 -9.24
C LEU A 22 -3.68 -5.84 -10.01
N GLY A 23 -3.11 -6.80 -9.29
CA GLY A 23 -2.29 -7.85 -9.89
C GLY A 23 -1.54 -8.70 -8.86
N THR A 24 -1.26 -9.96 -9.19
CA THR A 24 -0.48 -10.87 -8.36
C THR A 24 1.02 -10.48 -8.39
N ARG A 25 1.69 -10.54 -7.23
CA ARG A 25 3.12 -10.20 -7.02
C ARG A 25 4.10 -10.82 -8.04
N MET A 26 3.73 -11.93 -8.66
CA MET A 26 4.56 -12.67 -9.62
C MET A 26 4.69 -11.98 -11.00
N TRP A 27 3.66 -11.24 -11.45
CA TRP A 27 3.55 -10.80 -12.87
C TRP A 27 3.52 -9.28 -13.08
N ARG A 28 3.54 -8.48 -12.00
CA ARG A 28 3.40 -7.01 -12.04
C ARG A 28 4.45 -6.35 -11.13
N ARG A 29 5.73 -6.54 -11.43
CA ARG A 29 6.81 -5.78 -10.77
C ARG A 29 7.01 -4.45 -11.50
N GLY A 30 7.40 -3.40 -10.76
CA GLY A 30 7.63 -2.06 -11.31
C GLY A 30 6.39 -1.16 -11.37
N ALA A 31 6.61 0.06 -11.86
CA ALA A 31 5.57 1.05 -12.14
C ALA A 31 5.11 0.96 -13.61
N ASN A 32 3.84 1.30 -13.91
CA ASN A 32 3.42 1.53 -15.30
C ASN A 32 3.85 2.91 -15.81
N PHE A 33 3.54 3.22 -17.07
CA PHE A 33 3.80 4.55 -17.66
C PHE A 33 3.08 5.70 -16.93
N GLU A 34 2.04 5.38 -16.14
CA GLU A 34 1.29 6.34 -15.31
C GLU A 34 1.88 6.47 -13.88
N GLY A 35 2.92 5.69 -13.54
CA GLY A 35 3.58 5.70 -12.23
C GLY A 35 2.94 4.80 -11.16
N ASP A 36 1.86 4.08 -11.47
CA ASP A 36 1.19 3.17 -10.54
C ASP A 36 1.97 1.87 -10.33
N THR A 37 2.14 1.50 -9.05
CA THR A 37 2.76 0.24 -8.62
C THR A 37 1.69 -0.74 -8.12
N ALA A 38 1.85 -2.03 -8.44
CA ALA A 38 0.80 -3.04 -8.19
C ALA A 38 0.67 -3.52 -6.73
N ASN A 39 1.51 -3.00 -5.82
CA ASN A 39 1.59 -3.43 -4.41
C ASN A 39 1.86 -2.25 -3.47
N PHE A 40 1.22 -1.11 -3.73
CA PHE A 40 1.29 0.04 -2.85
C PHE A 40 0.40 -0.19 -1.62
N ILE A 41 1.00 -0.11 -0.43
CA ILE A 41 0.35 -0.25 0.87
C ILE A 41 0.73 0.96 1.72
N GLU A 42 -0.26 1.59 2.32
CA GLU A 42 -0.05 2.60 3.35
C GLU A 42 -0.42 2.02 4.70
N THR A 43 0.40 2.29 5.70
CA THR A 43 0.09 1.96 7.09
C THR A 43 0.09 3.24 7.90
N GLU A 44 -1.01 3.52 8.56
CA GLU A 44 -1.21 4.71 9.36
C GLU A 44 -1.39 4.33 10.82
N GLN A 45 -0.58 4.94 11.68
CA GLN A 45 -0.67 4.84 13.13
C GLN A 45 -1.31 6.11 13.66
N LEU A 46 -2.50 5.96 14.24
CA LEU A 46 -3.22 7.03 14.91
C LEU A 46 -3.07 6.87 16.41
N LEU A 47 -2.48 7.86 17.06
CA LEU A 47 -2.39 7.93 18.51
C LEU A 47 -3.31 9.04 19.00
N GLU A 48 -4.36 8.65 19.73
CA GLU A 48 -5.23 9.57 20.44
C GLU A 48 -4.82 9.57 21.92
N LEU A 49 -4.27 10.70 22.36
CA LEU A 49 -4.13 11.08 23.76
C LEU A 49 -5.24 12.10 24.05
N GLU A 50 -5.66 12.19 25.30
CA GLU A 50 -6.78 13.04 25.78
C GLU A 50 -7.01 14.32 24.95
N GLU A 51 -6.01 15.20 24.87
CA GLU A 51 -6.07 16.47 24.11
C GLU A 51 -5.38 16.43 22.74
N PHE A 52 -4.59 15.39 22.46
CA PHE A 52 -3.70 15.37 21.30
C PHE A 52 -3.98 14.19 20.38
N LYS A 53 -4.03 14.47 19.07
CA LYS A 53 -4.14 13.45 18.04
C LYS A 53 -2.90 13.50 17.16
N PHE A 54 -2.25 12.36 17.01
CA PHE A 54 -1.11 12.18 16.12
C PHE A 54 -1.45 11.18 15.04
N SER A 55 -0.99 11.46 13.82
CA SER A 55 -1.01 10.51 12.71
C SER A 55 0.41 10.32 12.21
N PHE A 56 0.81 9.06 12.05
CA PHE A 56 2.08 8.70 11.44
C PHE A 56 1.81 7.76 10.28
N LEU A 57 2.13 8.20 9.07
CA LEU A 57 1.91 7.46 7.84
C LEU A 57 3.22 6.91 7.31
N GLN A 58 3.25 5.60 7.08
CA GLN A 58 4.35 4.92 6.41
C GLN A 58 3.84 4.26 5.12
N VAL A 59 4.54 4.55 4.02
CA VAL A 59 4.25 3.97 2.70
C VAL A 59 5.22 2.82 2.43
N LEU A 60 4.68 1.69 1.98
CA LEU A 60 5.45 0.55 1.50
C LEU A 60 4.99 0.20 0.09
N PHE A 61 5.93 0.15 -0.85
CA PHE A 61 5.69 -0.35 -2.19
C PHE A 61 6.89 -1.18 -2.64
N TYR A 62 6.69 -2.01 -3.64
CA TYR A 62 7.76 -2.78 -4.26
C TYR A 62 8.12 -2.14 -5.60
N ILE A 63 9.27 -1.47 -5.67
CA ILE A 63 9.90 -1.12 -6.95
C ILE A 63 10.95 -2.18 -7.23
N ASN A 64 10.89 -2.75 -8.43
CA ASN A 64 11.97 -3.51 -9.00
C ASN A 64 12.24 -2.87 -10.36
N GLU A 65 13.51 -2.56 -10.64
CA GLU A 65 13.95 -1.87 -11.85
C GLU A 65 13.92 -2.84 -13.03
N TYR A 66 12.73 -3.25 -13.45
CA TYR A 66 12.49 -3.90 -14.72
C TYR A 66 11.13 -3.43 -15.22
N LEU A 67 11.15 -2.52 -16.18
CA LEU A 67 10.05 -2.30 -17.11
C LEU A 67 9.59 -3.68 -17.57
N THR A 68 8.42 -4.15 -17.13
CA THR A 68 7.89 -5.42 -17.65
C THR A 68 7.68 -5.24 -19.15
N PRO A 69 8.32 -6.01 -20.05
CA PRO A 69 7.88 -6.06 -21.42
C PRO A 69 6.44 -6.54 -21.39
N VAL A 70 5.56 -5.74 -21.97
CA VAL A 70 4.18 -6.14 -22.26
C VAL A 70 4.30 -7.32 -23.22
N PHE A 71 4.25 -8.55 -22.70
CA PHE A 71 4.02 -9.72 -23.55
C PHE A 71 2.57 -9.61 -24.06
N PRO A 72 2.34 -9.51 -25.38
CA PRO A 72 1.00 -9.47 -25.92
C PRO A 72 0.47 -10.91 -25.92
N PHE A 73 -0.32 -11.28 -24.92
CA PHE A 73 -1.23 -12.42 -25.04
C PHE A 73 -2.60 -11.92 -25.53
N ASP A 74 -2.60 -11.22 -26.67
CA ASP A 74 -3.77 -11.07 -27.52
C ASP A 74 -3.47 -11.80 -28.83
N SER A 75 -3.71 -13.11 -28.83
CA SER A 75 -3.94 -13.93 -30.04
C SER A 75 -4.33 -15.36 -29.65
N PHE A 76 -5.45 -15.49 -28.95
CA PHE A 76 -6.35 -16.62 -29.18
C PHE A 76 -7.70 -16.04 -29.61
N SER A 77 -7.72 -15.50 -30.83
CA SER A 77 -8.93 -15.57 -31.64
C SER A 77 -9.17 -17.05 -31.92
N LEU A 78 -10.22 -17.61 -31.30
CA LEU A 78 -10.83 -18.85 -31.76
C LEU A 78 -11.28 -18.64 -33.22
N GLN A 79 -10.49 -19.16 -34.15
CA GLN A 79 -10.96 -19.75 -35.40
C GLN A 79 -10.64 -21.24 -35.35
#